data_AF-A0A2V9M5I7-F1
#
_entry.id   AF-A0A2V9M5I7-F1
#
_cell.length_a   1.000
_cell.length_b   1.000
_cell.length_c   1.000
_cell.angle_alpha   90.00
_cell.angle_beta   90.00
_cell.angle_gamma   90.00
#
_symmetry.space_group_name_H-M   'P 1'
#
loop_
_entity.id
_entity.type
_entity.pdbx_description
1 polymer ?
#
loop_
_entity_poly.entity_id
_entity_poly.type
_entity_poly.pdbx_seq_one_letter_code
_entity_poly.pdbx_strand_id
1 'polypeptide(L)'
;METLLRDLRYAFRMLLKSPGFTVVSVLTLALGISANTAIFSVVDGALLRPLPYKDPDRLMMVSAKQSGGERNSVSFPNFVDWKNQNHVFEHLAAMTWEIFNLSKTNQSDQIAGARVSHNFFDLLGVR
;
A
#
# COMPACT_ATOMS: atom_id res chain seq x y z
N MET A 1 -9.66 -38.88 -26.41
CA MET A 1 -9.44 -37.43 -26.65
C MET A 1 -10.51 -36.83 -27.55
N GLU A 2 -10.92 -37.51 -28.63
CA GLU A 2 -11.98 -37.02 -29.53
C GLU A 2 -13.33 -36.80 -28.82
N THR A 3 -13.65 -37.63 -27.84
CA THR A 3 -14.87 -37.51 -27.01
C THR A 3 -14.90 -36.19 -26.22
N LEU A 4 -13.81 -35.85 -25.54
CA LEU A 4 -13.68 -34.60 -24.76
C LEU A 4 -13.84 -33.34 -25.63
N LEU A 5 -13.23 -33.34 -26.82
CA LEU A 5 -13.35 -32.25 -27.79
C LEU A 5 -14.79 -32.11 -28.32
N ARG A 6 -15.45 -33.24 -28.57
CA ARG A 6 -16.85 -33.27 -29.01
C ARG A 6 -17.79 -32.76 -27.92
N ASP A 7 -17.56 -33.13 -26.67
CA ASP A 7 -18.35 -32.70 -25.52
C ASP A 7 -18.19 -31.20 -25.26
N LEU A 8 -16.96 -30.66 -25.30
CA LEU A 8 -16.70 -29.22 -25.19
C LEU A 8 -17.41 -28.42 -26.29
N ARG A 9 -17.35 -28.90 -27.53
CA ARG A 9 -18.01 -28.26 -28.68
C ARG A 9 -19.53 -28.28 -28.53
N TYR A 10 -20.07 -29.37 -27.99
CA TYR A 10 -21.50 -29.51 -27.73
C TYR A 10 -21.96 -28.58 -26.61
N ALA A 11 -21.22 -28.51 -25.49
CA ALA A 11 -21.49 -27.61 -24.38
C ALA A 11 -21.47 -26.14 -24.82
N PHE A 12 -20.46 -25.71 -25.59
CA PHE A 12 -20.40 -24.34 -26.10
C PHE A 12 -21.59 -24.01 -27.01
N ARG A 13 -21.99 -24.95 -27.87
CA ARG A 13 -23.16 -24.79 -28.74
C ARG A 13 -24.47 -24.72 -27.95
N MET A 14 -24.54 -25.40 -26.80
CA MET A 14 -25.68 -25.33 -25.89
C MET A 14 -25.75 -23.96 -25.19
N LEU A 15 -24.61 -23.42 -24.74
CA LEU A 15 -24.53 -22.08 -24.13
C LEU A 15 -24.99 -20.98 -25.09
N LEU A 16 -24.62 -21.08 -26.38
CA LEU A 16 -25.06 -20.16 -27.44
C LEU A 16 -26.56 -20.26 -27.76
N LYS A 17 -27.19 -21.42 -27.54
CA LYS A 17 -28.64 -21.62 -27.74
C LYS A 17 -29.48 -21.04 -26.60
N SER A 18 -28.88 -20.79 -25.44
CA SER A 18 -29.56 -20.33 -24.22
C SER A 18 -28.95 -19.03 -23.68
N PRO A 19 -28.91 -17.94 -24.47
CA PRO A 19 -28.10 -16.76 -24.16
C PRO A 19 -28.49 -16.08 -22.84
N GLY A 20 -29.77 -16.01 -22.49
CA GLY A 20 -30.21 -15.38 -21.24
C GLY A 20 -29.65 -16.08 -19.99
N PHE A 21 -29.78 -17.41 -19.92
CA PHE A 21 -29.24 -18.21 -18.81
C PHE A 21 -27.71 -18.16 -18.75
N THR A 22 -27.06 -18.27 -19.91
CA THR A 22 -25.61 -18.18 -20.02
C THR A 22 -25.09 -16.83 -19.51
N VAL A 23 -25.71 -15.72 -19.91
CA VAL A 23 -25.30 -14.37 -19.47
C VAL A 23 -25.41 -14.22 -17.96
N VAL A 24 -26.55 -14.60 -17.36
CA VAL A 24 -26.73 -14.53 -15.89
C VAL A 24 -25.71 -15.38 -15.16
N SER A 25 -25.45 -16.60 -15.65
CA SER A 25 -24.46 -17.51 -15.05
C SER A 25 -23.05 -16.94 -15.14
N VAL A 26 -22.65 -16.40 -16.30
CA VAL A 26 -21.34 -15.76 -16.50
C VAL A 26 -21.17 -14.54 -15.61
N LEU A 27 -22.18 -13.67 -15.52
CA LEU A 27 -22.13 -12.49 -14.66
C LEU A 27 -22.01 -12.86 -13.18
N THR A 28 -22.74 -13.88 -12.74
CA THR A 28 -22.69 -14.36 -11.35
C THR A 28 -21.31 -14.91 -11.01
N LEU A 29 -20.74 -15.74 -11.89
CA LEU A 29 -19.38 -16.25 -11.74
C LEU A 29 -18.34 -15.12 -11.76
N ALA A 30 -18.47 -14.19 -12.71
CA ALA A 30 -17.56 -13.06 -12.83
C ALA A 30 -17.57 -12.18 -11.58
N LEU A 31 -18.75 -11.87 -11.04
CA LEU A 31 -18.89 -11.10 -9.80
C LEU A 31 -18.24 -11.81 -8.61
N GLY A 32 -18.51 -13.11 -8.43
CA GLY A 32 -17.93 -13.90 -7.34
C GLY A 32 -16.40 -13.97 -7.41
N ILE A 33 -15.85 -14.21 -8.61
CA ILE A 33 -14.40 -14.25 -8.84
C ILE A 33 -13.79 -12.86 -8.61
N SER A 34 -14.43 -11.81 -9.12
CA SER A 34 -13.88 -10.44 -9.08
C SER A 34 -13.88 -9.87 -7.66
N ALA A 35 -14.91 -10.14 -6.86
CA ALA A 35 -14.97 -9.68 -5.47
C ALA A 35 -13.79 -10.22 -4.64
N ASN A 36 -13.55 -11.53 -4.72
CA ASN A 36 -12.43 -12.16 -4.02
C ASN A 36 -11.09 -11.67 -4.55
N THR A 37 -10.95 -11.57 -5.88
CA THR A 37 -9.71 -11.09 -6.52
C THR A 37 -9.43 -9.62 -6.15
N ALA A 38 -10.44 -8.77 -6.07
CA ALA A 38 -10.29 -7.36 -5.71
C ALA A 38 -9.83 -7.19 -4.27
N ILE A 39 -10.47 -7.90 -3.32
CA ILE A 39 -10.05 -7.89 -1.91
C ILE A 39 -8.61 -8.36 -1.79
N PHE A 40 -8.25 -9.48 -2.42
CA PHE A 40 -6.89 -10.01 -2.35
C PHE A 40 -5.88 -9.07 -3.02
N SER A 41 -6.20 -8.44 -4.14
CA SER A 41 -5.31 -7.48 -4.81
C SER A 41 -5.01 -6.26 -3.93
N VAL A 42 -6.01 -5.75 -3.20
CA VAL A 42 -5.82 -4.64 -2.26
C VAL A 42 -4.97 -5.08 -1.07
N VAL A 43 -5.26 -6.26 -0.50
CA VAL A 43 -4.48 -6.81 0.62
C VAL A 43 -3.04 -7.08 0.21
N ASP A 44 -2.83 -7.66 -0.96
CA ASP A 44 -1.50 -7.92 -1.51
C ASP A 44 -0.73 -6.61 -1.72
N GLY A 45 -1.33 -5.64 -2.41
CA GLY A 45 -0.69 -4.36 -2.70
C GLY A 45 -0.46 -3.48 -1.46
N ALA A 46 -1.33 -3.55 -0.45
CA ALA A 46 -1.27 -2.67 0.72
C ALA A 46 -0.58 -3.29 1.95
N LEU A 47 -0.62 -4.62 2.10
CA LEU A 47 -0.15 -5.29 3.32
C LEU A 47 0.90 -6.38 3.07
N LEU A 48 0.79 -7.17 2.01
CA LEU A 48 1.67 -8.34 1.82
C LEU A 48 2.90 -8.04 0.98
N ARG A 49 2.76 -7.16 -0.02
CA ARG A 49 3.88 -6.77 -0.85
C ARG A 49 4.85 -5.96 0.00
N PRO A 50 6.10 -6.43 0.18
CA PRO A 50 7.06 -5.72 0.99
C PRO A 50 7.24 -4.32 0.41
N LEU A 51 7.29 -3.33 1.31
CA LEU A 51 7.54 -1.95 0.93
C LEU A 51 8.82 -1.90 0.09
N PRO A 52 8.89 -1.08 -0.97
CA PRO A 52 10.04 -1.00 -1.87
C PRO A 52 11.21 -0.23 -1.23
N TYR A 53 11.56 -0.59 -0.01
CA TYR A 53 12.66 -0.06 0.77
C TYR A 53 13.72 -1.13 0.99
N LYS A 54 14.93 -0.71 1.31
CA LYS A 54 15.99 -1.63 1.71
C LYS A 54 15.64 -2.22 3.09
N ASP A 55 15.70 -3.54 3.20
CA ASP A 55 15.41 -4.30 4.44
C ASP A 55 14.09 -3.90 5.13
N PRO A 56 12.92 -4.05 4.46
CA PRO A 56 11.65 -3.52 4.94
C PRO A 56 11.22 -4.12 6.29
N ASP A 57 11.61 -5.37 6.57
CA ASP A 57 11.33 -6.06 7.85
C ASP A 57 12.08 -5.45 9.04
N ARG A 58 13.07 -4.59 8.80
CA ARG A 58 13.88 -3.89 9.82
C ARG A 58 13.44 -2.45 10.05
N LEU A 59 12.43 -1.97 9.32
CA LEU A 59 11.92 -0.60 9.45
C LEU A 59 10.83 -0.52 10.52
N MET A 60 10.94 0.46 11.42
CA MET A 60 9.95 0.70 12.46
C MET A 60 9.67 2.19 12.62
N MET A 61 8.40 2.52 12.88
CA MET A 61 7.99 3.88 13.25
C MET A 61 7.93 4.02 14.76
N VAL A 62 8.79 4.86 15.33
CA VAL A 62 8.86 5.14 16.76
C VAL A 62 8.04 6.39 17.07
N SER A 63 7.23 6.35 18.12
CA SER A 63 6.40 7.47 18.57
C SER A 63 6.48 7.62 20.09
N ALA A 64 6.29 8.84 20.58
CA ALA A 64 6.18 9.06 22.02
C ALA A 64 4.81 8.53 22.50
N LYS A 65 4.73 8.06 23.73
CA LYS A 65 3.45 7.65 24.35
C LYS A 65 3.02 8.73 25.33
N GLN A 66 1.81 9.25 25.18
CA GLN A 66 1.23 10.19 26.14
C GLN A 66 0.61 9.42 27.32
N SER A 67 0.38 10.09 28.45
CA SER A 67 -0.14 9.46 29.69
C SER A 67 -1.48 8.73 29.51
N GLY A 68 -2.25 9.03 28.46
CA GLY A 68 -3.48 8.31 28.07
C GLY A 68 -3.27 7.08 27.17
N GLY A 69 -2.03 6.77 26.81
CA GLY A 69 -1.69 5.63 25.95
C GLY A 69 -1.66 5.91 24.46
N GLU A 70 -2.07 7.10 24.02
CA GLU A 70 -2.05 7.51 22.62
C GLU A 70 -0.62 7.79 22.14
N ARG A 71 -0.37 7.45 20.87
CA ARG A 71 0.87 7.78 20.16
C ARG A 71 0.88 9.28 19.88
N ASN A 72 1.94 9.96 20.28
CA ASN A 72 2.14 11.38 20.06
C ASN A 72 3.42 11.64 19.26
N SER A 73 3.45 12.77 18.57
CA SER A 73 4.60 13.27 17.85
C SER A 73 5.76 13.56 18.82
N VAL A 74 6.97 13.31 18.35
CA VAL A 74 8.20 13.52 19.13
C VAL A 74 8.70 14.93 18.83
N SER A 75 8.97 15.72 19.88
CA SER A 75 9.59 17.04 19.71
C SER A 75 11.02 16.88 19.18
N PHE A 76 11.51 17.86 18.43
CA PHE A 76 12.87 17.79 17.87
C PHE A 76 13.97 17.58 18.94
N PRO A 77 13.96 18.26 20.10
CA PRO A 77 14.93 17.98 21.16
C PRO A 77 14.89 16.53 21.66
N ASN A 78 13.69 15.98 21.87
CA ASN A 78 13.54 14.59 22.30
C ASN A 78 14.05 13.60 21.23
N PHE A 79 13.84 13.91 19.95
CA PHE A 79 14.41 13.11 18.86
C PHE A 79 15.94 13.13 18.87
N VAL A 80 16.56 14.28 19.14
CA VAL A 80 18.02 14.39 19.28
C VAL A 80 18.51 13.55 20.45
N ASP A 81 17.83 13.60 21.60
CA ASP A 81 18.16 12.78 22.76
C ASP A 81 18.03 11.28 22.45
N TRP A 82 16.95 10.87 21.79
CA TRP A 82 16.77 9.49 21.35
C TRP A 82 17.87 9.05 20.40
N LYS A 83 18.25 9.90 19.43
CA LYS A 83 19.33 9.59 18.49
C LYS A 83 20.67 9.42 19.21
N ASN A 84 20.97 10.24 20.20
CA ASN A 84 22.23 10.21 20.94
C ASN A 84 22.31 9.04 21.95
N GLN A 85 21.17 8.62 22.50
CA GLN A 85 21.08 7.54 23.50
C GLN A 85 20.64 6.20 22.89
N ASN A 86 20.49 6.13 21.57
CA ASN A 86 20.01 4.93 20.89
C ASN A 86 21.10 3.86 20.80
N HIS A 87 20.73 2.64 21.19
CA HIS A 87 21.56 1.44 21.08
C HIS A 87 20.87 0.29 20.35
N VAL A 88 19.63 0.48 19.90
CA VAL A 88 18.78 -0.59 19.34
C VAL A 88 18.55 -0.45 17.83
N PHE A 89 18.55 0.76 17.30
CA PHE A 89 18.39 1.03 15.87
C PHE A 89 19.75 1.34 15.23
N GLU A 90 19.97 0.87 14.00
CA GLU A 90 21.18 1.19 13.22
C GLU A 90 21.18 2.68 12.81
N HIS A 91 20.01 3.18 12.39
CA HIS A 91 19.80 4.57 12.00
C HIS A 91 18.45 5.06 12.52
N LEU A 92 18.39 6.36 12.84
CA LEU A 92 17.16 7.07 13.20
C LEU A 92 17.02 8.29 12.31
N ALA A 93 15.83 8.45 11.72
CA ALA A 93 15.45 9.60 10.92
C ALA A 93 14.13 10.18 11.44
N ALA A 94 13.96 11.49 11.29
CA ALA A 94 12.73 12.19 11.64
C ALA A 94 11.95 12.54 10.38
N MET A 95 10.62 12.50 10.49
CA MET A 95 9.69 12.88 9.42
C MET A 95 8.47 13.54 10.03
N THR A 96 8.00 14.63 9.43
CA THR A 96 6.69 15.22 9.73
C THR A 96 5.97 15.58 8.44
N TRP A 97 4.70 15.19 8.36
CA TRP A 97 3.83 15.55 7.25
C TRP A 97 3.42 17.02 7.38
N GLU A 98 3.47 17.74 6.27
CA GLU A 98 3.10 19.14 6.21
C GLU A 98 2.52 19.51 4.86
N ILE A 99 1.74 20.58 4.84
CA ILE A 99 1.24 21.19 3.61
C ILE A 99 2.10 22.40 3.31
N PHE A 100 2.68 22.42 2.10
CA PHE A 100 3.47 23.53 1.59
C PHE A 100 2.63 24.34 0.60
N ASN A 101 2.70 25.66 0.68
CA ASN A 101 2.15 26.53 -0.36
C ASN A 101 3.24 26.81 -1.39
N LEU A 102 3.04 26.38 -2.63
CA LEU A 102 3.92 26.64 -3.76
C LEU A 102 3.32 27.72 -4.64
N SER A 103 3.88 28.93 -4.56
CA SER A 103 3.50 30.02 -5.46
C SER A 103 4.39 30.04 -6.69
N LYS A 104 3.78 29.91 -7.87
CA LYS A 104 4.33 30.35 -9.16
C LYS A 104 3.70 31.69 -9.51
N THR A 105 4.32 32.45 -10.41
CA THR A 105 4.02 33.87 -10.69
C THR A 105 2.52 34.25 -10.72
N ASN A 106 1.62 33.36 -11.17
CA ASN A 106 0.16 33.59 -11.18
C ASN A 106 -0.69 32.47 -10.54
N GLN A 107 -0.10 31.47 -9.84
CA GLN A 107 -0.85 30.35 -9.25
C GLN A 107 -0.22 29.92 -7.91
N SER A 108 -1.06 29.68 -6.91
CA SER A 108 -0.64 29.14 -5.62
C SER A 108 -1.27 27.77 -5.43
N ASP A 109 -0.44 26.75 -5.35
CA ASP A 109 -0.86 25.36 -5.16
C ASP A 109 -0.47 24.90 -3.75
N GLN A 110 -1.39 24.21 -3.08
CA GLN A 110 -1.06 23.48 -1.86
C GLN A 110 -0.57 22.09 -2.20
N ILE A 111 0.62 21.76 -1.72
CA ILE A 111 1.27 20.47 -1.96
C ILE A 111 1.49 19.80 -0.62
N ALA A 112 0.95 18.59 -0.48
CA ALA A 112 1.29 17.72 0.63
C ALA A 112 2.74 17.25 0.46
N GLY A 113 3.55 17.45 1.49
CA GLY A 113 4.94 17.00 1.53
C GLY A 113 5.34 16.57 2.93
N ALA A 114 6.60 16.24 3.11
CA ALA A 114 7.15 15.92 4.41
C ALA A 114 8.48 16.65 4.62
N ARG A 115 8.68 17.20 5.83
CA ARG A 115 10.03 17.56 6.27
C ARG A 115 10.68 16.31 6.83
N VAL A 116 11.87 15.98 6.33
CA VAL A 116 12.63 14.80 6.74
C VAL A 116 14.05 15.19 7.15
N SER A 117 14.67 14.40 8.03
CA SER A 117 16.09 14.55 8.34
C SER A 117 16.96 14.15 7.13
N HIS A 118 18.18 14.69 7.07
CA HIS A 118 19.11 14.48 5.94
C HIS A 118 19.36 13.00 5.61
N ASN A 119 19.39 12.13 6.62
CA ASN A 119 19.67 10.70 6.48
C ASN A 119 18.43 9.84 6.16
N PHE A 120 17.26 10.44 5.93
CA PHE A 120 16.01 9.71 5.74
C PHE A 120 16.02 8.83 4.49
N PHE A 121 16.50 9.36 3.35
CA PHE A 121 16.55 8.61 2.10
C PHE A 121 17.59 7.48 2.14
N ASP A 122 18.75 7.73 2.74
CA ASP A 122 19.77 6.71 2.98
C ASP A 122 19.25 5.57 3.87
N LEU A 123 18.49 5.91 4.92
CA LEU A 123 17.85 4.93 5.80
C LEU A 123 16.86 4.05 5.05
N LEU A 124 16.05 4.62 4.15
CA LEU A 124 15.11 3.87 3.31
C LEU A 124 15.80 3.12 2.15
N GLY A 125 17.09 3.42 1.90
CA GLY A 125 17.84 2.87 0.78
C GLY A 125 17.39 3.39 -0.59
N VAL A 126 16.73 4.54 -0.63
CA VAL A 126 16.28 5.19 -1.86
C VAL A 126 17.37 6.17 -2.31
N ARG A 127 17.85 6.03 -3.55
CA ARG A 127 18.84 6.91 -4.19
C ARG A 127 18.28 7.54 -5.44
#